data_AF-A0A699UGA7-F1
#
_entry.id   AF-A0A699UGA7-F1
#
_cell.length_a   1.000
_cell.length_b   1.000
_cell.length_c   1.000
_cell.angle_alpha   90.00
_cell.angle_beta   90.00
_cell.angle_gamma   90.00
#
_symmetry.space_group_name_H-M   'P 1'
#
loop_
_entity.id
_entity.type
_entity.pdbx_description
1 polymer ?
#
loop_
_entity_poly.entity_id
_entity_poly.type
_entity_poly.pdbx_seq_one_letter_code
_entity_poly.pdbx_strand_id
1 'polypeptide(L)' 'MDECLALADLGASINLMPFSEWKGLSLPELTPTCMTLELADRSVSKPIGIAEDVSVKVGVF' A
#
# COMPACT_ATOMS: atom_id res chain seq x y z
N MET A 1 4.58 7.10 17.11
CA MET A 1 3.55 6.69 16.14
C MET A 1 4.18 6.98 14.81
N ASP A 2 4.55 5.95 14.06
CA ASP A 2 5.22 6.16 12.79
C ASP A 2 4.23 6.81 11.82
N GLU A 3 4.62 7.95 11.26
CA GLU A 3 3.80 8.77 10.37
C GLU A 3 4.32 8.60 8.94
N CYS A 4 3.42 8.24 8.03
CA CYS A 4 3.72 8.16 6.60
C CYS A 4 3.00 9.28 5.85
N LEU A 5 3.64 9.84 4.83
CA LEU A 5 2.98 10.69 3.86
C LEU A 5 2.23 9.82 2.86
N ALA A 6 0.94 10.11 2.63
CA ALA A 6 0.11 9.39 1.69
C ALA A 6 -0.36 10.32 0.56
N LEU A 7 -0.40 9.78 -0.67
CA LEU A 7 -1.01 10.45 -1.82
C LEU A 7 -2.50 10.12 -1.85
N ALA A 8 -3.35 11.16 -1.82
CA ALA A 8 -4.79 11.01 -2.01
C ALA A 8 -5.12 11.09 -3.51
N ASP A 9 -5.22 9.94 -4.16
CA ASP A 9 -5.58 9.83 -5.58
C ASP A 9 -7.02 9.33 -5.74
N LEU A 10 -7.93 10.21 -6.18
CA LEU A 10 -9.34 9.86 -6.42
C LEU A 10 -9.55 9.03 -7.69
N GLY A 11 -8.55 8.98 -8.59
CA GLY A 11 -8.58 8.17 -9.80
C GLY A 11 -8.05 6.74 -9.58
N ALA A 12 -7.39 6.48 -8.45
CA ALA A 12 -6.86 5.17 -8.12
C ALA A 12 -7.98 4.24 -7.61
N SER A 13 -8.07 3.05 -8.20
CA SER A 13 -9.02 2.02 -7.77
C SER A 13 -8.49 1.14 -6.62
N ILE A 14 -7.21 1.27 -6.27
CA ILE A 14 -6.54 0.49 -5.23
C ILE A 14 -5.60 1.38 -4.42
N ASN A 15 -5.37 1.02 -3.15
CA ASN A 15 -4.35 1.65 -2.32
C ASN A 15 -3.03 0.88 -2.42
N LEU A 16 -1.92 1.59 -2.56
CA LEU A 16 -0.57 1.01 -2.59
C LEU A 16 0.25 1.55 -1.43
N MET A 17 1.05 0.69 -0.82
CA MET A 17 2.07 1.06 0.15
C MET A 17 3.40 0.43 -0.27
N PRO A 18 4.50 1.20 -0.31
CA PRO A 18 5.82 0.62 -0.53
C PRO A 18 6.14 -0.44 0.52
N PHE A 19 6.74 -1.55 0.09
CA PHE A 19 7.05 -2.65 1.02
C PHE A 19 8.04 -2.25 2.12
N SER A 20 8.92 -1.29 1.84
CA SER A 20 9.84 -0.72 2.83
C SER A 20 9.09 -0.01 3.96
N GLU A 21 8.05 0.77 3.63
CA GLU A 21 7.19 1.43 4.61
C GLU A 21 6.41 0.40 5.42
N TRP A 22 5.80 -0.59 4.75
CA TRP A 22 5.07 -1.68 5.41
C TRP A 22 5.92 -2.41 6.47
N LYS A 23 7.19 -2.71 6.12
CA LYS A 23 8.16 -3.28 7.05
C LYS A 23 8.60 -2.31 8.14
N GLY A 24 8.82 -1.04 7.81
CA GLY A 24 9.21 -0.01 8.77
C GLY A 24 8.17 0.18 9.86
N LEU A 25 6.89 0.10 9.49
CA LEU A 25 5.74 0.16 10.39
C LEU A 25 5.52 -1.13 11.21
N SER A 26 6.35 -2.16 11.01
CA SER A 26 6.22 -3.46 11.68
C SER A 26 4.82 -4.09 11.52
N LEU A 27 4.21 -3.91 10.35
CA LEU A 27 2.87 -4.41 10.06
C LEU A 27 2.85 -5.93 9.86
N PRO A 28 1.67 -6.59 9.99
CA PRO A 28 1.54 -8.03 9.83
C PRO A 28 2.01 -8.55 8.47
N GLU A 29 2.23 -9.85 8.38
CA GLU A 29 2.60 -10.50 7.13
C GLU A 29 1.51 -10.34 6.06
N LEU A 30 1.96 -10.08 4.83
CA LEU A 30 1.08 -9.92 3.68
C LEU A 30 0.66 -11.27 3.13
N THR A 31 -0.58 -11.38 2.67
CA THR A 31 -1.03 -12.58 1.95
C THR A 31 -0.47 -12.54 0.53
N PRO A 32 0.33 -13.50 0.07
CA PRO A 32 0.88 -13.50 -1.28
C PRO A 32 -0.20 -13.42 -2.34
N THR A 33 0.08 -12.71 -3.44
CA THR A 33 -0.86 -12.57 -4.55
C THR A 33 -0.17 -12.82 -5.88
N CYS A 34 -0.93 -13.34 -6.85
CA CYS A 34 -0.49 -13.49 -8.25
C CYS A 34 -0.85 -12.27 -9.10
N MET A 35 -1.38 -11.21 -8.48
CA MET A 35 -1.77 -9.99 -9.17
C MET A 35 -0.57 -9.31 -9.85
N THR A 36 -0.86 -8.61 -10.94
CA THR A 36 0.09 -7.74 -11.64
C THR A 36 -0.59 -6.41 -11.89
N LEU A 37 0.12 -5.32 -11.67
CA LEU A 37 -0.37 -3.95 -11.81
C LEU A 37 0.31 -3.29 -13.00
N GLU A 38 -0.48 -2.65 -13.85
CA GLU A 38 0.01 -1.74 -14.87
C GLU A 38 -0.17 -0.31 -14.36
N LEU A 39 0.94 0.43 -14.24
CA LEU A 39 0.95 1.79 -13.73
C LEU A 39 0.75 2.80 -14.87
N ALA A 40 0.46 4.06 -14.53
CA ALA A 40 0.21 5.11 -15.52
C ALA A 40 1.41 5.39 -16.45
N ASP A 41 2.62 5.09 -15.97
CA ASP A 41 3.87 5.15 -16.74
C ASP A 41 4.09 3.91 -17.64
N ARG A 42 3.10 3.01 -17.72
CA ARG A 42 3.12 1.73 -18.43
C ARG A 42 4.12 0.72 -17.88
N SER A 43 4.70 0.99 -16.71
CA SER A 43 5.48 -0.01 -16.01
C SER A 43 4.57 -1.08 -15.42
N VAL A 44 5.11 -2.29 -15.32
CA VAL A 44 4.40 -3.44 -14.76
C VAL A 44 5.04 -3.81 -13.44
N SER A 45 4.25 -3.80 -12.38
CA SER A 45 4.68 -4.12 -11.02
C SER A 45 3.96 -5.34 -10.47
N LYS A 46 4.66 -6.13 -9.65
CA LYS A 46 4.10 -7.29 -8.94
C LYS A 46 4.12 -7.01 -7.44
N PRO A 47 2.95 -6.80 -6.81
CA PRO A 47 2.87 -6.69 -5.37
C PRO A 47 3.39 -7.95 -4.68
N ILE A 48 4.05 -7.78 -3.54
CA ILE A 48 4.53 -8.90 -2.72
C ILE A 48 3.36 -9.64 -2.08
N GLY A 49 2.30 -8.91 -1.74
CA GLY A 49 1.07 -9.46 -1.21
C GLY A 49 0.02 -8.38 -1.02
N ILE A 50 -1.12 -8.80 -0.46
CA ILE A 50 -2.27 -7.95 -0.16
C ILE A 50 -2.48 -7.98 1.35
N ALA A 51 -2.88 -6.83 1.89
CA ALA A 51 -3.39 -6.71 3.25
C ALA A 51 -4.88 -6.36 3.17
N GLU A 52 -5.69 -7.10 3.91
CA GLU A 52 -7.13 -6.87 4.05
C GLU A 52 -7.38 -6.22 5.42
N ASP A 53 -8.40 -5.36 5.51
CA ASP A 53 -8.88 -4.75 6.76
C ASP A 53 -7.82 -3.98 7.58
N VAL A 54 -6.97 -3.20 6.90
CA VAL A 54 -5.95 -2.36 7.54
C VAL A 54 -6.57 -1.07 8.09
N SER A 55 -6.44 -0.86 9.40
CA SER A 55 -6.84 0.41 10.04
C SER A 55 -5.82 1.52 9.76
N VAL A 56 -6.26 2.63 9.18
CA VAL A 56 -5.43 3.82 8.93
C VAL A 56 -5.98 5.02 9.69
N LYS A 57 -5.13 5.69 10.48
CA LYS A 57 -5.48 6.97 11.11
C LYS A 57 -5.08 8.10 10.17
N VAL A 58 -6.04 8.96 9.82
CA VAL A 58 -5.81 10.13 8.99
C VAL A 58 -6.08 11.39 9.82
N GLY A 59 -5.10 12.28 9.87
CA GLY A 59 -5.19 13.53 10.64
C GLY A 59 -5.00 13.36 12.14
N VAL A 60 -5.21 14.45 12.87
CA VAL A 60 -5.06 14.49 14.32
C VAL A 60 -6.43 14.20 14.96
N PHE A 61 -6.48 13.15 15.77
CA PHE A 61 -7.55 12.86 16.72
C PHE A 61 -6.92 12.51 18.06
#